data_AF-A0A3C1LSD7-F1
#
_entry.id   AF-A0A3C1LSD7-F1
#
_cell.length_a   1.000
_cell.length_b   1.000
_cell.length_c   1.000
_cell.angle_alpha   90.00
_cell.angle_beta   90.00
_cell.angle_gamma   90.00
#
_symmetry.space_group_name_H-M   'P 1'
#
loop_
_entity.id
_entity.type
_entity.pdbx_description
1 polymer ?
#
loop_
_entity_poly.entity_id
_entity_poly.type
_entity_poly.pdbx_seq_one_letter_code
_entity_poly.pdbx_strand_id
1 'polypeptide(L)'
;MVREYKKNTGTRKEPKIETFWEYQVRYIDEDGAVRQKKARNFKSERECRRNMNSFLASKGGNTKREGVNFQFLFEEYKRNTWVNNSPSTIKTDNYIFNYHILPYFKNYLVPQIKIVRLLYMIKYRCCLFLFSTEKEIMYV
;
A
#
# COMPACT_ATOMS: atom_id res chain seq x y z
N MET A 1 8.04 1.36 -5.33
CA MET A 1 8.07 0.55 -6.57
C MET A 1 9.34 -0.29 -6.58
N VAL A 2 9.18 -1.60 -6.72
CA VAL A 2 10.29 -2.58 -6.81
C VAL A 2 10.52 -2.90 -8.29
N ARG A 3 11.79 -2.98 -8.73
CA ARG A 3 12.16 -3.24 -10.12
C ARG A 3 13.38 -4.14 -10.21
N GLU A 4 13.41 -4.96 -11.25
CA GLU A 4 14.58 -5.72 -11.65
C GLU A 4 15.51 -4.86 -12.52
N TYR A 5 16.82 -5.04 -12.39
CA TYR A 5 17.80 -4.50 -13.32
C TYR A 5 19.01 -5.44 -13.48
N LYS A 6 19.63 -5.41 -14.65
CA LYS A 6 20.84 -6.18 -14.95
C LYS A 6 22.07 -5.31 -14.75
N LYS A 7 23.10 -5.86 -14.11
CA LYS A 7 24.39 -5.17 -13.87
C LYS A 7 25.52 -6.05 -14.34
N ASN A 8 26.50 -5.45 -15.03
CA ASN A 8 27.76 -6.13 -15.27
C ASN A 8 28.60 -6.11 -13.98
N THR A 9 28.86 -7.30 -13.43
CA THR A 9 29.72 -7.52 -12.26
C THR A 9 31.08 -8.08 -12.65
N GLY A 10 31.27 -8.44 -13.93
CA GLY A 10 32.53 -8.94 -14.47
C GLY A 10 33.51 -7.84 -14.87
N THR A 11 34.71 -8.24 -15.29
CA THR A 11 35.71 -7.30 -15.80
C THR A 11 35.40 -6.95 -17.26
N ARG A 12 36.06 -5.92 -17.80
CA ARG A 12 35.91 -5.53 -19.20
C ARG A 12 36.26 -6.66 -20.19
N LYS A 13 37.12 -7.60 -19.78
CA LYS A 13 37.55 -8.76 -20.59
C LYS A 13 36.61 -9.96 -20.46
N GLU A 14 35.94 -10.12 -19.31
CA GLU A 14 34.99 -11.20 -19.03
C GLU A 14 33.72 -10.62 -18.40
N PRO A 15 32.73 -10.20 -19.23
CA PRO A 15 31.51 -9.60 -18.72
C PRO A 15 30.63 -10.66 -18.06
N LYS A 16 30.21 -10.40 -16.83
CA LYS A 16 29.26 -11.23 -16.08
C LYS A 16 28.02 -10.42 -15.80
N ILE A 17 26.92 -10.76 -16.46
CA ILE A 17 25.65 -10.04 -16.29
C ILE A 17 24.86 -10.74 -15.19
N GLU A 18 24.68 -10.05 -14.08
CA GLU A 18 23.87 -10.53 -12.96
C GLU A 18 22.60 -9.69 -12.83
N THR A 19 21.50 -10.37 -12.49
CA THR A 19 20.22 -9.74 -12.18
C THR A 19 20.20 -9.31 -10.72
N PHE A 20 19.79 -8.07 -10.49
CA PHE A 20 19.57 -7.50 -9.17
C PHE A 20 18.21 -6.83 -9.07
N TRP A 21 17.77 -6.61 -7.84
CA TRP A 21 16.54 -5.90 -7.52
C TRP A 21 16.85 -4.55 -6.87
N GLU A 22 16.03 -3.56 -7.15
CA GLU A 22 16.03 -2.24 -6.51
C GLU A 22 14.62 -1.82 -6.11
N TYR A 23 14.53 -0.90 -5.16
CA TYR A 23 13.29 -0.20 -4.87
C TYR A 23 13.52 1.31 -4.82
N GLN A 24 12.46 2.03 -5.19
CA GLN A 24 12.35 3.48 -5.04
C GLN A 24 11.00 3.80 -4.42
N VAL A 25 11.02 4.62 -3.36
CA VAL A 25 9.81 5.05 -2.66
C VAL A 25 9.92 6.50 -2.24
N ARG A 26 8.82 7.25 -2.35
CA ARG A 26 8.68 8.59 -1.81
C ARG A 26 8.01 8.51 -0.45
N TYR A 27 8.45 9.31 0.51
CA TYR A 27 7.92 9.33 1.87
C TYR A 27 7.95 10.77 2.40
N ILE A 28 7.13 11.05 3.40
CA ILE A 28 7.15 12.31 4.14
C ILE A 28 8.06 12.08 5.34
N ASP A 29 9.05 12.95 5.54
CA ASP A 29 9.91 12.89 6.72
C ASP A 29 9.22 13.46 7.98
N GLU A 30 9.92 13.43 9.10
CA GLU A 30 9.42 13.96 10.38
C GLU A 30 9.17 15.48 10.34
N ASP A 31 9.82 16.19 9.41
CA ASP A 31 9.69 17.63 9.19
C ASP A 31 8.55 17.99 8.20
N GLY A 32 7.81 16.99 7.69
CA GLY A 32 6.73 17.18 6.71
C GLY A 32 7.19 17.31 5.26
N ALA A 33 8.48 17.15 4.97
CA ALA A 33 9.03 17.28 3.62
C ALA A 33 8.94 15.97 2.83
N VAL A 34 8.58 16.06 1.55
CA VAL A 34 8.54 14.92 0.64
C VAL A 34 9.97 14.56 0.22
N ARG A 35 10.43 13.38 0.63
CA ARG A 35 11.74 12.82 0.29
C ARG A 35 11.60 11.54 -0.53
N GLN A 36 12.71 11.13 -1.14
CA GLN A 36 12.80 9.88 -1.90
C GLN A 36 13.91 8.99 -1.37
N LYS A 37 13.60 7.72 -1.10
CA LYS A 37 14.57 6.67 -0.79
C LYS A 37 14.74 5.75 -1.99
N LYS A 38 16.00 5.48 -2.34
CA LYS A 38 16.39 4.47 -3.33
C LYS A 38 17.40 3.51 -2.70
N ALA A 39 17.21 2.21 -2.90
CA ALA A 39 18.17 1.18 -2.54
C ALA A 39 18.27 0.13 -3.65
N ARG A 40 19.46 -0.42 -3.87
CA ARG A 40 19.80 -1.27 -5.03
C ARG A 40 20.69 -2.44 -4.59
N ASN A 41 20.95 -3.34 -5.54
CA ASN A 41 21.82 -4.52 -5.43
C ASN A 41 21.27 -5.64 -4.53
N PHE A 42 19.95 -5.79 -4.45
CA PHE A 42 19.34 -6.93 -3.76
C PHE A 42 19.40 -8.18 -4.65
N LYS A 43 19.69 -9.34 -4.06
CA LYS A 43 19.82 -10.60 -4.81
C LYS A 43 18.46 -11.20 -5.16
N SER A 44 17.41 -10.86 -4.42
CA SER A 44 16.06 -11.35 -4.66
C SER A 44 15.00 -10.27 -4.50
N GLU A 45 13.89 -10.41 -5.22
CA GLU A 45 12.72 -9.54 -5.08
C GLU A 45 12.18 -9.55 -3.64
N ARG A 46 12.14 -10.74 -3.02
CA ARG A 46 11.63 -10.94 -1.65
C ARG A 46 12.47 -10.18 -0.62
N GLU A 47 13.79 -10.15 -0.80
CA GLU A 47 14.70 -9.37 0.05
C GLU A 47 14.50 -7.87 -0.16
N CYS A 48 14.44 -7.44 -1.43
CA CYS A 48 14.18 -6.05 -1.81
C CYS A 48 12.87 -5.53 -1.20
N ARG A 49 11.79 -6.31 -1.32
CA ARG A 49 10.46 -5.99 -0.77
C ARG A 49 10.47 -5.95 0.76
N ARG A 50 11.13 -6.92 1.43
CA ARG A 50 11.29 -6.89 2.90
C ARG A 50 12.02 -5.64 3.38
N ASN A 51 13.09 -5.24 2.69
CA ASN A 51 13.85 -4.05 3.03
C ASN A 51 13.03 -2.76 2.84
N MET A 52 12.32 -2.66 1.71
CA MET A 52 11.40 -1.56 1.45
C MET A 52 10.34 -1.42 2.55
N ASN A 53 9.70 -2.53 2.93
CA ASN A 53 8.69 -2.54 4.00
C ASN A 53 9.29 -2.16 5.35
N SER A 54 10.47 -2.68 5.70
CA SER A 54 11.14 -2.32 6.95
C SER A 54 11.49 -0.82 6.99
N PHE A 55 11.88 -0.23 5.86
CA PHE A 55 12.15 1.20 5.76
C PHE A 55 10.88 2.02 5.97
N LEU A 56 9.77 1.67 5.32
CA LEU A 56 8.49 2.36 5.49
C LEU A 56 7.95 2.25 6.92
N ALA A 57 8.06 1.06 7.52
CA ALA A 57 7.73 0.85 8.93
C ALA A 57 8.52 1.78 9.85
N SER A 58 9.84 1.93 9.61
CA SER A 58 10.71 2.82 10.39
C SER A 58 10.40 4.31 10.22
N LYS A 59 9.85 4.71 9.07
CA LYS A 59 9.45 6.10 8.78
C LYS A 59 8.02 6.44 9.18
N GLY A 60 7.37 5.53 9.89
CA GLY A 60 6.06 5.78 10.46
C GLY A 60 4.94 4.88 9.95
N GLY A 61 5.27 3.72 9.37
CA GLY A 61 4.29 2.63 9.22
C GLY A 61 3.68 2.18 10.57
N ASN A 62 4.22 2.64 11.70
CA ASN A 62 3.60 2.54 13.02
C ASN A 62 2.96 3.84 13.55
N THR A 63 3.20 5.03 13.00
CA THR A 63 2.71 6.29 13.60
C THR A 63 1.23 6.59 13.32
N LYS A 64 0.49 5.70 12.67
CA LYS A 64 -0.93 5.93 12.33
C LYS A 64 -1.83 4.69 12.43
N ARG A 65 -1.37 3.58 13.02
CA ARG A 65 -2.30 2.48 13.33
C ARG A 65 -3.33 2.92 14.38
N GLU A 66 -2.92 3.70 15.38
CA GLU A 66 -3.78 4.05 16.53
C GLU A 66 -4.68 5.29 16.34
N GLY A 67 -4.69 5.92 15.16
CA GLY A 67 -5.44 7.18 14.96
C GLY A 67 -6.05 7.38 13.58
N VAL A 68 -5.92 6.42 12.66
CA VAL A 68 -6.53 6.55 11.34
C VAL A 68 -8.02 6.18 11.41
N ASN A 69 -8.84 7.19 11.18
CA ASN A 69 -10.25 7.09 10.87
C ASN A 69 -10.45 6.30 9.56
N PHE A 70 -11.45 5.41 9.54
CA PHE A 70 -11.87 4.66 8.36
C PHE A 70 -12.12 5.50 7.10
N GLN A 71 -12.62 6.73 7.24
CA GLN A 71 -12.81 7.69 6.15
C GLN A 71 -11.49 8.04 5.44
N PHE A 72 -10.43 8.30 6.20
CA PHE A 72 -9.12 8.63 5.65
C PHE A 72 -8.53 7.43 4.87
N LEU A 73 -8.68 6.22 5.41
CA LEU A 73 -8.28 4.99 4.73
C LEU A 73 -9.02 4.84 3.38
N PHE A 74 -10.31 5.14 3.37
CA PHE A 74 -11.13 5.04 2.18
C PHE A 74 -10.76 6.07 1.10
N GLU A 75 -10.43 7.29 1.50
CA GLU A 75 -9.96 8.33 0.58
C GLU A 75 -8.62 7.98 -0.08
N GLU A 76 -7.69 7.39 0.66
CA GLU A 76 -6.44 6.87 0.09
C GLU A 76 -6.69 5.70 -0.87
N TYR A 77 -7.59 4.78 -0.53
CA TYR A 77 -7.99 3.72 -1.46
C TYR A 77 -8.55 4.30 -2.77
N LYS A 78 -9.45 5.28 -2.68
CA LYS A 78 -10.04 5.95 -3.85
C LYS A 78 -8.96 6.53 -4.74
N ARG A 79 -8.00 7.24 -4.16
CA ARG A 79 -6.90 7.87 -4.91
C ARG A 79 -6.09 6.85 -5.71
N ASN A 80 -5.89 5.65 -5.14
CA ASN A 80 -5.05 4.62 -5.75
C ASN A 80 -5.80 3.74 -6.77
N THR A 81 -7.08 3.43 -6.54
CA THR A 81 -7.83 2.47 -7.38
C THR A 81 -8.68 3.12 -8.46
N TRP A 82 -9.22 4.32 -8.22
CA TRP A 82 -10.19 4.90 -9.14
C TRP A 82 -9.62 5.39 -10.47
N VAL A 83 -8.31 5.60 -10.55
CA VAL A 83 -7.64 5.97 -11.81
C VAL A 83 -7.89 4.92 -12.90
N ASN A 84 -8.13 3.66 -12.50
CA ASN A 84 -8.33 2.54 -13.43
C ASN A 84 -9.79 2.08 -13.55
N ASN A 85 -10.72 2.67 -12.78
CA ASN A 85 -12.11 2.23 -12.74
C ASN A 85 -12.99 3.06 -13.68
N SER A 86 -13.99 2.42 -14.29
CA SER A 86 -14.95 3.13 -15.13
C SER A 86 -15.83 4.09 -14.31
N PRO A 87 -16.34 5.19 -14.89
CA PRO A 87 -17.18 6.16 -14.18
C PRO A 87 -18.44 5.55 -13.54
N SER A 88 -19.04 4.55 -14.19
CA SER A 88 -20.19 3.81 -13.65
C SER A 88 -19.82 3.00 -12.41
N THR A 89 -18.64 2.38 -12.40
CA THR A 89 -18.12 1.64 -11.24
C THR A 89 -17.83 2.58 -10.08
N ILE A 90 -17.16 3.71 -10.35
CA ILE A 90 -16.89 4.76 -9.36
C ILE A 90 -18.19 5.27 -8.73
N LYS A 91 -19.24 5.47 -9.54
CA LYS A 91 -20.55 5.94 -9.05
C LYS A 91 -21.20 4.93 -8.11
N THR A 92 -21.19 3.65 -8.49
CA THR A 92 -21.72 2.55 -7.66
C THR A 92 -20.94 2.40 -6.36
N ASP A 93 -19.61 2.40 -6.42
CA ASP A 93 -18.73 2.28 -5.25
C ASP A 93 -18.91 3.45 -4.27
N ASN A 94 -19.07 4.67 -4.79
CA ASN A 94 -19.41 5.84 -3.98
C ASN A 94 -20.74 5.70 -3.27
N TYR A 95 -21.76 5.24 -3.99
CA TYR A 95 -23.10 5.04 -3.44
C TYR A 95 -23.04 4.02 -2.30
N ILE A 96 -22.41 2.87 -2.53
CA ILE A 96 -22.30 1.82 -1.51
C ILE A 96 -21.52 2.33 -0.29
N PHE A 97 -20.41 3.03 -0.51
CA PHE A 97 -19.65 3.57 0.60
C PHE A 97 -20.44 4.58 1.43
N ASN A 98 -21.00 5.61 0.79
CA ASN A 98 -21.65 6.71 1.49
C ASN A 98 -22.91 6.26 2.24
N TYR A 99 -23.68 5.31 1.68
CA TYR A 99 -24.97 4.92 2.23
C TYR A 99 -24.95 3.61 3.03
N HIS A 100 -23.99 2.71 2.79
CA HIS A 100 -24.00 1.39 3.43
C HIS A 100 -22.78 1.10 4.30
N ILE A 101 -21.65 1.78 4.09
CA ILE A 101 -20.41 1.50 4.85
C ILE A 101 -20.12 2.65 5.81
N LEU A 102 -19.96 3.86 5.29
CA LEU A 102 -19.58 5.03 6.07
C LEU A 102 -20.46 5.26 7.31
N PRO A 103 -21.80 5.14 7.26
CA PRO A 103 -22.64 5.37 8.44
C PRO A 103 -22.28 4.47 9.63
N TYR A 104 -21.78 3.26 9.37
CA TYR A 104 -21.43 2.29 10.40
C TYR A 104 -19.97 2.40 10.85
N PHE A 105 -19.07 2.89 9.98
CA PHE A 105 -17.63 2.85 10.21
C PHE A 105 -16.97 4.22 10.44
N LYS A 106 -17.66 5.34 10.15
CA LYS A 106 -17.10 6.71 10.22
C LYS A 106 -16.45 7.09 11.54
N ASN A 107 -16.97 6.57 12.65
CA ASN A 107 -16.53 6.90 14.00
C ASN A 107 -15.53 5.88 14.57
N TYR A 108 -15.18 4.85 13.79
CA TYR A 108 -14.27 3.81 14.23
C TYR A 108 -12.87 4.05 13.67
N LEU A 109 -11.90 3.81 14.53
CA LEU A 109 -10.52 3.68 14.12
C LEU A 109 -10.32 2.33 13.43
N VAL A 110 -9.46 2.29 12.43
CA VAL A 110 -9.20 1.07 11.63
C VAL A 110 -8.87 -0.16 12.50
N PRO A 111 -8.05 -0.09 13.57
CA PRO A 111 -7.77 -1.25 14.43
C PRO A 111 -8.99 -1.75 15.23
N GLN A 112 -10.01 -0.90 15.41
CA GLN A 112 -11.22 -1.25 16.17
C GLN A 112 -12.25 -1.99 15.29
N ILE A 113 -12.01 -2.07 13.98
CA ILE A 113 -12.87 -2.76 13.04
C ILE A 113 -12.54 -4.27 13.09
N LYS A 114 -13.27 -5.00 13.93
CA LYS A 114 -13.14 -6.47 14.04
C LYS A 114 -13.79 -7.21 12.86
N ILE A 115 -13.32 -8.42 12.57
CA ILE A 115 -13.81 -9.34 11.50
C ILE A 115 -15.34 -9.51 11.50
N VAL A 116 -15.98 -9.55 12.67
CA VAL A 116 -17.45 -9.67 12.78
C VAL A 116 -18.17 -8.48 12.15
N ARG A 117 -17.57 -7.28 12.19
CA ARG A 117 -18.11 -6.08 11.54
C ARG A 117 -17.83 -6.08 10.03
N LEU A 118 -16.78 -6.78 9.58
CA LEU A 118 -16.48 -6.94 8.16
C LEU A 118 -17.51 -7.81 7.41
N LEU A 119 -18.24 -8.69 8.11
CA LEU A 119 -19.34 -9.46 7.54
C LEU A 119 -20.45 -8.56 6.95
N TYR A 120 -20.67 -7.37 7.52
CA TYR A 120 -21.58 -6.39 6.94
C TYR A 120 -21.09 -5.87 5.58
N MET A 121 -19.78 -5.66 5.41
CA MET A 121 -19.20 -5.27 4.11
C MET A 121 -19.23 -6.42 3.10
N ILE A 122 -19.13 -7.67 3.56
CA ILE A 122 -19.19 -8.87 2.71
C ILE A 122 -20.57 -9.03 2.06
N LYS A 123 -21.64 -8.71 2.79
CA LYS A 123 -23.02 -8.72 2.27
C LYS A 123 -23.24 -7.78 1.07
N TYR A 124 -22.44 -6.72 0.95
CA TYR A 124 -22.51 -5.74 -0.14
C TYR A 124 -21.42 -5.92 -1.21
N ARG A 125 -20.78 -7.10 -1.30
CA ARG A 125 -19.67 -7.40 -2.25
C ARG A 125 -18.43 -6.50 -2.08
N CYS A 126 -18.25 -5.83 -0.94
CA CYS A 126 -17.09 -4.98 -0.70
C CYS A 126 -15.87 -5.71 -0.11
N CYS A 127 -15.83 -7.06 -0.14
CA CYS A 127 -14.77 -7.87 0.49
C CYS A 127 -13.37 -7.61 -0.11
N LEU A 128 -13.31 -7.24 -1.39
CA LEU A 128 -12.04 -6.90 -2.05
C LEU A 128 -11.36 -5.71 -1.38
N PHE A 129 -12.13 -4.85 -0.71
CA PHE A 129 -11.63 -3.67 -0.02
C PHE A 129 -10.71 -4.01 1.14
N LEU A 130 -11.03 -5.03 1.93
CA LEU A 130 -10.24 -5.40 3.12
C LEU A 130 -9.25 -6.53 2.86
N PHE A 131 -9.49 -7.43 1.91
CA PHE A 131 -8.47 -8.42 1.54
C PHE A 131 -7.38 -7.85 0.63
N SER A 132 -7.71 -6.87 -0.24
CA SER A 132 -6.69 -6.10 -0.96
C SER A 132 -5.95 -5.21 0.01
N THR A 133 -6.63 -4.52 0.93
CA THR A 133 -5.94 -3.69 1.91
C THR A 133 -5.26 -4.48 3.03
N GLU A 134 -5.67 -5.65 3.49
CA GLU A 134 -4.85 -6.45 4.42
C GLU A 134 -3.58 -6.96 3.74
N LYS A 135 -3.64 -7.27 2.44
CA LYS A 135 -2.46 -7.60 1.65
C LYS A 135 -1.63 -6.34 1.39
N GLU A 136 -2.20 -5.24 0.93
CA GLU A 136 -1.50 -3.98 0.63
C GLU A 136 -1.04 -3.23 1.90
N ILE A 137 -1.73 -3.32 3.03
CA ILE A 137 -1.36 -2.82 4.37
C ILE A 137 -0.34 -3.76 5.05
N MET A 138 -0.23 -5.03 4.63
CA MET A 138 0.98 -5.82 4.88
C MET A 138 2.19 -5.34 4.06
N TYR A 139 1.99 -4.52 3.03
CA TYR A 139 3.01 -4.01 2.11
C TYR A 139 3.18 -2.47 2.14
N VAL A 140 2.59 -1.74 3.11
CA VAL A 140 2.83 -0.30 3.36
C VAL A 140 3.51 -0.11 4.71
#